data_AF-A0A8S9XIX4-F1
#
_entry.id   AF-A0A8S9XIX4-F1
#
_cell.length_a   1.000
_cell.length_b   1.000
_cell.length_c   1.000
_cell.angle_alpha   90.00
_cell.angle_beta   90.00
_cell.angle_gamma   90.00
#
_symmetry.space_group_name_H-M   'P 1'
#
loop_
_entity.id
_entity.type
_entity.pdbx_description
1 polymer ?
#
loop_
_entity_poly.entity_id
_entity_poly.type
_entity_poly.pdbx_seq_one_letter_code
_entity_poly.pdbx_strand_id
1 'polypeptide(L)'
;MDVRLWSKEMVTEFIDMYRSFPCLWKCKTEEYKNKNLRDNALSAMIDLCKARGFPEANRDFVAKKIQSLRGSFRKELKKVLDSERSGRGTEEIYTPSLWYFDLLMFTKEQEVPAASISNLDNDEAQEDETVEEEKPRTPTKTVGLTITPRSGDCVQDSPLL
;
A
#
# COMPACT_ATOMS: atom_id res chain seq x y z
N MET A 1 -8.14 -10.43 9.80
CA MET A 1 -7.37 -10.10 11.03
C MET A 1 -8.38 -9.63 12.05
N ASP A 2 -8.52 -10.29 13.20
CA ASP A 2 -9.50 -9.85 14.19
C ASP A 2 -9.03 -8.53 14.83
N VAL A 3 -9.79 -7.47 14.60
CA VAL A 3 -9.52 -6.11 15.12
C VAL A 3 -9.56 -6.06 16.64
N ARG A 4 -10.24 -7.02 17.27
CA ARG A 4 -10.40 -7.09 18.74
C ARG A 4 -9.11 -7.48 19.48
N LEU A 5 -8.14 -8.05 18.77
CA LEU A 5 -6.84 -8.43 19.36
C LEU A 5 -5.81 -7.28 19.34
N TRP A 6 -6.09 -6.18 18.64
CA TRP A 6 -5.18 -5.03 18.55
C TRP A 6 -5.56 -3.96 19.57
N SER A 7 -5.12 -4.15 20.82
CA SER A 7 -5.28 -3.15 21.87
C SER A 7 -4.55 -1.85 21.54
N LYS A 8 -4.95 -0.75 22.18
CA LYS A 8 -4.31 0.57 22.01
C LYS A 8 -2.80 0.47 22.29
N GLU A 9 -2.41 -0.20 23.36
CA GLU A 9 -1.02 -0.44 23.75
C GLU A 9 -0.25 -1.22 22.67
N MET A 10 -0.83 -2.32 22.17
CA MET A 10 -0.18 -3.12 21.14
C MET A 10 0.02 -2.32 19.84
N VAL A 11 -0.98 -1.54 19.44
CA VAL A 11 -0.88 -0.68 18.25
C VAL A 11 0.19 0.39 18.45
N THR A 12 0.27 1.02 19.62
CA THR A 12 1.32 1.99 19.94
C THR A 12 2.71 1.37 19.84
N GLU A 13 2.94 0.23 20.51
CA GLU A 13 4.24 -0.46 20.46
C GLU A 13 4.61 -0.89 19.04
N PHE A 14 3.63 -1.38 18.27
CA PHE A 14 3.84 -1.76 16.88
C PHE A 14 4.25 -0.56 16.02
N ILE A 15 3.61 0.59 16.20
CA ILE A 15 3.95 1.82 15.48
C ILE A 15 5.32 2.35 15.91
N ASP A 16 5.65 2.30 17.20
CA ASP A 16 6.96 2.74 17.70
C ASP A 16 8.09 1.86 17.16
N MET A 17 7.90 0.53 17.16
CA MET A 17 8.85 -0.38 16.53
C MET A 17 8.96 -0.12 15.03
N TYR A 18 7.85 0.05 14.33
CA TYR A 18 7.86 0.39 12.90
C TYR A 18 8.60 1.70 12.63
N ARG A 19 8.42 2.73 13.46
CA ARG A 19 9.11 4.02 13.38
C ARG A 19 10.62 3.86 13.52
N SER A 20 11.08 2.96 14.40
CA SER A 20 12.51 2.67 14.62
C SER A 20 13.23 2.05 13.41
N PHE A 21 12.49 1.51 12.43
CA PHE A 21 13.03 0.83 11.25
C PHE A 21 12.84 1.66 9.96
N PRO A 22 13.69 2.68 9.69
CA PRO A 22 13.62 3.49 8.47
C PRO A 22 13.73 2.66 7.18
N CYS A 23 14.39 1.50 7.23
CA CYS A 23 14.47 0.55 6.11
C CYS A 23 13.09 0.04 5.64
N LEU A 24 12.05 0.13 6.47
CA LEU A 24 10.69 -0.30 6.13
C LEU A 24 9.81 0.81 5.54
N TRP A 25 10.08 2.08 5.85
CA TRP A 25 9.17 3.17 5.53
C TRP A 25 9.81 4.34 4.77
N LYS A 26 11.13 4.52 4.83
CA LYS A 26 11.82 5.67 4.23
C LYS A 26 12.40 5.33 2.87
N CYS A 27 11.55 5.33 1.85
CA CYS A 27 11.90 4.93 0.47
C CYS A 27 13.09 5.70 -0.14
N LYS A 28 13.35 6.93 0.32
CA LYS A 28 14.43 7.80 -0.17
C LYS A 28 15.83 7.43 0.36
N THR A 29 15.97 6.43 1.23
CA THR A 29 17.26 6.06 1.85
C THR A 29 17.86 4.80 1.24
N GLU A 30 19.19 4.69 1.25
CA GLU A 30 19.89 3.46 0.85
C GLU A 30 19.55 2.28 1.77
N GLU A 31 19.20 2.54 3.02
CA GLU A 31 18.70 1.54 3.97
C GLU A 31 17.46 0.82 3.47
N TYR A 32 16.58 1.52 2.73
CA TYR A 32 15.40 0.93 2.09
C TYR A 32 15.77 -0.05 0.95
N LYS A 33 16.93 0.14 0.31
CA LYS A 33 17.40 -0.78 -0.74
C LYS A 33 18.09 -2.02 -0.16
N ASN A 34 18.55 -1.95 1.09
CA ASN A 34 19.24 -3.05 1.74
C ASN A 34 18.25 -4.15 2.18
N LYS A 35 18.24 -5.26 1.44
CA LYS A 35 17.38 -6.42 1.72
C LYS A 35 17.61 -7.00 3.12
N ASN A 36 18.85 -7.11 3.57
CA ASN A 36 19.18 -7.68 4.88
C ASN A 36 18.60 -6.84 6.02
N LEU A 37 18.69 -5.52 5.93
CA LEU A 37 18.10 -4.63 6.95
C LEU A 37 16.57 -4.75 7.01
N ARG A 38 15.92 -4.90 5.84
CA ARG A 38 14.46 -5.09 5.79
C ARG A 38 14.05 -6.44 6.36
N ASP A 39 14.79 -7.49 6.05
CA ASP A 39 14.50 -8.83 6.53
C ASP A 39 14.67 -8.91 8.05
N ASN A 40 15.73 -8.32 8.60
CA ASN A 40 15.95 -8.23 10.04
C ASN A 40 14.86 -7.41 10.74
N ALA A 41 14.50 -6.24 10.18
CA ALA A 41 13.44 -5.40 10.73
C ALA A 41 12.08 -6.13 10.73
N LEU A 42 11.76 -6.81 9.63
CA LEU A 42 10.50 -7.56 9.53
C LEU A 42 10.48 -8.76 10.47
N SER A 43 11.61 -9.44 10.66
CA SER A 43 11.74 -10.51 11.66
C SER A 43 11.47 -9.98 13.07
N ALA A 44 12.08 -8.87 13.45
CA ALA A 44 11.87 -8.26 14.77
C ALA A 44 10.38 -7.90 15.01
N MET A 45 9.70 -7.36 13.99
CA MET A 45 8.27 -7.07 14.08
C MET A 45 7.40 -8.32 14.17
N ILE A 46 7.76 -9.40 13.48
CA ILE A 46 7.10 -10.71 13.61
C ILE A 46 7.26 -11.23 15.05
N ASP A 47 8.46 -11.16 15.61
CA ASP A 47 8.74 -11.63 16.97
C ASP A 47 7.94 -10.83 18.01
N LEU A 48 7.79 -9.52 17.83
CA LEU A 48 6.89 -8.69 18.65
C LEU A 48 5.43 -9.17 18.53
N CYS A 49 4.95 -9.47 17.32
CA CYS A 49 3.59 -9.96 17.13
C CYS A 49 3.38 -11.32 17.81
N LYS A 50 4.35 -12.24 17.71
CA LYS A 50 4.31 -13.54 18.38
C LYS A 50 4.29 -13.40 19.89
N ALA A 51 5.15 -12.55 20.45
CA ALA A 51 5.20 -12.27 21.88
C ALA A 51 3.89 -11.68 22.43
N ARG A 52 3.13 -10.95 21.58
CA ARG A 52 1.84 -10.33 21.93
C ARG A 52 0.63 -11.23 21.66
N GLY A 53 0.83 -12.51 21.34
CA GLY A 53 -0.26 -13.50 21.21
C GLY A 53 -0.68 -13.81 19.78
N PHE A 54 0.13 -13.47 18.78
CA PHE A 54 -0.08 -13.86 17.38
C PHE A 54 0.95 -14.91 16.95
N PRO A 55 0.80 -16.19 17.35
CA PRO A 55 1.78 -17.23 17.05
C PRO A 55 1.97 -17.46 15.53
N GLU A 56 0.89 -17.30 14.77
CA GLU A 56 0.86 -17.42 13.30
C GLU A 56 1.38 -16.16 12.57
N ALA A 57 1.97 -15.20 13.28
CA ALA A 57 2.51 -14.00 12.65
C ALA A 57 3.63 -14.37 11.67
N ASN A 58 3.44 -13.96 10.42
CA ASN A 58 4.38 -14.11 9.33
C ASN A 58 4.65 -12.76 8.65
N ARG A 59 5.51 -12.76 7.64
CA ARG A 59 5.88 -11.55 6.88
C ARG A 59 4.65 -10.86 6.30
N ASP A 60 3.73 -11.63 5.73
CA ASP A 60 2.50 -11.11 5.14
C ASP A 60 1.56 -10.51 6.19
N PHE A 61 1.51 -11.09 7.40
CA PHE A 61 0.73 -10.57 8.51
C PHE A 61 1.20 -9.17 8.90
N VAL A 62 2.51 -9.00 9.11
CA VAL A 62 3.07 -7.69 9.46
C VAL A 62 2.88 -6.69 8.31
N ALA A 63 3.15 -7.11 7.07
CA ALA A 63 2.97 -6.26 5.89
C ALA A 63 1.53 -5.77 5.71
N LYS A 64 0.55 -6.68 5.84
CA LYS A 64 -0.89 -6.35 5.79
C LYS A 64 -1.28 -5.40 6.92
N LYS A 65 -0.72 -5.57 8.12
CA LYS A 65 -0.99 -4.66 9.24
C LYS A 65 -0.44 -3.26 8.99
N ILE A 66 0.80 -3.14 8.53
CA ILE A 66 1.40 -1.85 8.12
C ILE A 66 0.54 -1.19 7.05
N GLN A 67 0.15 -1.95 6.02
CA GLN A 67 -0.69 -1.44 4.93
C GLN A 67 -2.05 -0.93 5.44
N SER A 68 -2.69 -1.65 6.36
CA SER A 68 -3.95 -1.23 6.98
C SER A 68 -3.79 0.08 7.76
N LEU A 69 -2.76 0.19 8.61
CA LEU A 69 -2.48 1.39 9.40
C LEU A 69 -2.21 2.61 8.51
N ARG A 70 -1.35 2.45 7.49
CA ARG A 70 -1.04 3.49 6.50
C ARG A 70 -2.27 3.87 5.67
N GLY A 71 -3.11 2.90 5.30
CA GLY A 71 -4.35 3.13 4.58
C GLY A 71 -5.32 4.05 5.34
N SER A 72 -5.57 3.76 6.62
CA SER A 72 -6.39 4.63 7.47
C SER A 72 -5.77 6.02 7.65
N PHE A 73 -4.45 6.08 7.87
CA PHE A 73 -3.72 7.34 7.98
C PHE A 73 -3.83 8.19 6.70
N ARG A 74 -3.69 7.61 5.51
CA ARG A 74 -3.84 8.31 4.23
C ARG A 74 -5.22 8.93 4.06
N LYS A 75 -6.28 8.16 4.37
CA LYS A 75 -7.66 8.65 4.28
C LYS A 75 -7.87 9.84 5.21
N GLU A 76 -7.37 9.74 6.44
CA GLU A 76 -7.50 10.81 7.43
C GLU A 76 -6.66 12.03 7.06
N LEU A 77 -5.43 11.83 6.60
CA LEU A 77 -4.53 12.89 6.14
C LEU A 77 -5.14 13.65 4.95
N LYS A 78 -5.82 12.95 4.03
CA LYS A 78 -6.52 13.59 2.91
C LYS A 78 -7.58 14.57 3.40
N LYS A 79 -8.41 14.20 4.38
CA LYS A 79 -9.44 15.09 4.95
C LYS A 79 -8.83 16.35 5.58
N VAL A 80 -7.74 16.20 6.32
CA VAL A 80 -7.00 17.34 6.90
C VAL A 80 -6.51 18.27 5.80
N LEU A 81 -5.84 17.74 4.77
CA LEU A 81 -5.29 18.53 3.68
C LEU A 81 -6.37 19.21 2.82
N ASP A 82 -7.50 18.52 2.60
CA ASP A 82 -8.63 19.07 1.84
C ASP A 82 -9.35 20.19 2.62
N SER A 83 -9.45 20.06 3.95
CA SER A 83 -9.94 21.12 4.83
C SER A 83 -9.01 22.32 4.87
N GLU A 84 -7.69 22.12 4.99
CA GLU A 84 -6.70 23.21 4.91
C GLU A 84 -6.76 23.97 3.57
N ARG A 85 -7.01 23.25 2.47
CA ARG A 85 -7.13 23.86 1.13
C ARG A 85 -8.42 24.67 0.98
N SER A 86 -9.53 24.19 1.54
CA SER A 86 -10.86 24.78 1.38
C SER A 86 -11.14 25.88 2.41
N GLY A 87 -10.54 25.80 3.61
CA GLY A 87 -10.70 26.70 4.75
C GLY A 87 -10.05 28.08 4.64
N ARG A 88 -9.73 28.57 3.42
CA ARG A 88 -9.30 29.97 3.23
C ARG A 88 -10.45 30.99 3.42
N GLY A 89 -11.67 30.53 3.65
CA GLY A 89 -12.81 31.35 4.05
C GLY A 89 -13.65 30.63 5.10
N THR A 90 -13.57 31.08 6.36
CA THR A 90 -14.54 30.86 7.45
C THR A 90 -14.85 29.43 7.94
N GLU A 91 -14.42 28.37 7.26
CA GLU A 91 -14.69 26.99 7.70
C GLU A 91 -13.61 26.43 8.65
N GLU A 92 -14.06 25.76 9.71
CA GLU A 92 -13.23 25.16 10.76
C GLU A 92 -12.30 24.07 10.20
N ILE A 93 -11.03 24.09 10.62
CA ILE A 93 -10.02 23.12 10.18
C ILE A 93 -10.37 21.72 10.72
N TYR A 94 -10.45 20.73 9.84
CA TYR A 94 -10.75 19.35 10.21
C TYR A 94 -9.71 18.79 11.17
N THR A 95 -10.18 18.33 12.33
CA THR A 95 -9.35 17.64 13.31
C THR A 95 -9.44 16.12 13.11
N PRO A 96 -8.30 15.41 12.94
CA PRO A 96 -8.28 13.95 12.82
C PRO A 96 -9.00 13.24 13.97
N SER A 97 -9.89 12.32 13.62
CA SER A 97 -10.58 11.42 14.55
C SER A 97 -9.75 10.15 14.89
N LEU A 98 -8.74 9.87 14.09
CA LEU A 98 -7.91 8.67 14.22
C LEU A 98 -6.97 8.80 15.43
N TRP A 99 -7.20 8.00 16.47
CA TRP A 99 -6.48 8.15 17.75
C TRP A 99 -4.95 7.99 17.66
N TYR A 100 -4.45 7.24 16.67
CA TYR A 100 -3.02 7.03 16.43
C TYR A 100 -2.47 7.89 15.28
N PHE A 101 -3.21 8.92 14.84
CA PHE A 101 -2.83 9.77 13.71
C PHE A 101 -1.44 10.39 13.90
N ASP A 102 -1.19 10.98 15.07
CA ASP A 102 0.08 11.64 15.39
C ASP A 102 1.25 10.66 15.43
N LEU A 103 1.00 9.40 15.81
CA LEU A 103 2.04 8.37 15.85
C LEU A 103 2.55 8.02 14.45
N LEU A 104 1.72 8.16 13.41
CA LEU A 104 2.08 7.88 12.03
C LEU A 104 2.57 9.12 11.25
N MET A 105 2.65 10.30 11.88
CA MET A 105 3.05 11.51 11.17
C MET A 105 4.44 11.46 10.53
N PHE A 106 5.34 10.60 11.03
CA PHE A 106 6.67 10.43 10.44
C PHE A 106 6.62 9.86 9.00
N THR A 107 5.52 9.22 8.58
CA THR A 107 5.36 8.71 7.22
C THR A 107 4.73 9.72 6.26
N LYS A 108 4.26 10.88 6.74
CA LYS A 108 3.54 11.90 5.94
C LYS A 108 4.23 12.21 4.61
N GLU A 109 5.54 12.45 4.62
CA GLU A 109 6.31 12.81 3.43
C GLU A 109 6.33 11.71 2.36
N GLN A 110 6.14 10.45 2.76
CA GLN A 110 6.07 9.30 1.86
C GLN A 110 4.65 9.02 1.38
N GLU A 111 3.64 9.56 2.09
CA GLU A 111 2.23 9.31 1.79
C GLU A 111 1.62 10.29 0.82
N VAL A 112 2.08 11.54 0.82
CA VAL A 112 1.61 12.56 -0.10
C VAL A 112 2.28 12.33 -1.46
N PRO A 113 1.59 11.76 -2.46
CA PRO A 113 2.11 11.78 -3.82
C PRO A 113 2.06 13.24 -4.27
N ALA A 114 3.06 13.70 -5.03
CA ALA A 114 2.96 14.97 -5.74
C ALA A 114 1.61 15.00 -6.46
N ALA A 115 0.80 16.02 -6.17
CA ALA A 115 -0.62 16.05 -6.49
C ALA A 115 -0.92 15.53 -7.89
N SER A 116 -1.66 14.44 -7.98
CA SER A 116 -2.37 14.06 -9.19
C SER A 116 -3.84 13.88 -8.81
N ILE A 117 -4.64 14.52 -9.63
CA ILE A 117 -5.99 15.00 -9.39
C ILE A 117 -6.96 13.81 -9.49
N SER A 118 -8.00 13.85 -8.65
CA SER A 118 -9.25 13.05 -8.57
C SER A 118 -9.49 11.88 -9.55
N ASN A 119 -10.04 10.77 -9.02
CA ASN A 119 -11.38 10.29 -9.40
C ASN A 119 -11.93 9.31 -8.34
N LEU A 120 -13.12 9.65 -7.83
CA LEU A 120 -14.18 8.80 -7.24
C LEU A 120 -13.89 8.00 -5.95
N ASP A 121 -14.61 8.39 -4.90
CA ASP A 121 -14.94 7.57 -3.72
C ASP A 121 -15.42 6.18 -4.14
N ASN A 122 -14.74 5.14 -3.64
CA ASN A 122 -15.29 3.79 -3.58
C ASN A 122 -15.51 3.46 -2.10
N ASP A 123 -16.55 4.06 -1.54
CA ASP A 123 -17.11 3.69 -0.26
C ASP A 123 -18.18 2.61 -0.52
N GLU A 124 -17.79 1.34 -0.42
CA GLU A 124 -18.74 0.25 -0.18
C GLU A 124 -18.42 -0.30 1.21
N ALA A 125 -19.15 0.22 2.19
CA ALA A 125 -19.43 -0.49 3.42
C ALA A 125 -20.22 -1.75 3.07
N GLN A 126 -19.66 -2.91 3.44
CA GLN A 126 -20.34 -4.20 3.28
C GLN A 126 -21.55 -4.25 4.22
N GLU A 127 -22.75 -4.18 3.64
CA GLU A 127 -23.96 -4.73 4.25
C GLU A 127 -24.10 -6.18 3.79
N ASP A 128 -24.12 -7.07 4.78
CA ASP A 128 -24.43 -8.49 4.70
C ASP A 128 -25.93 -8.62 4.39
N GLU A 129 -26.31 -9.23 3.26
CA GLU A 129 -27.45 -10.14 3.19
C GLU A 129 -27.25 -11.19 2.07
N THR A 130 -27.38 -12.44 2.48
CA THR A 130 -27.44 -13.68 1.69
C THR A 130 -28.67 -13.74 0.79
N VAL A 131 -28.58 -14.32 -0.43
CA VAL A 131 -29.44 -15.38 -1.01
C VAL A 131 -28.79 -15.92 -2.30
N GLU A 132 -29.03 -17.21 -2.57
CA GLU A 132 -28.33 -18.18 -3.42
C GLU A 132 -28.59 -18.16 -4.95
N GLU A 133 -27.80 -19.01 -5.65
CA GLU A 133 -28.03 -19.70 -6.96
C GLU A 133 -28.09 -18.84 -8.26
N GLU A 134 -27.59 -19.22 -9.45
CA GLU A 134 -27.10 -20.46 -10.07
C GLU A 134 -26.11 -20.11 -11.23
N LYS A 135 -25.38 -21.12 -11.74
CA LYS A 135 -24.34 -21.06 -12.80
C LYS A 135 -24.93 -21.48 -14.16
N PRO A 136 -24.54 -20.90 -15.34
CA PRO A 136 -23.53 -21.57 -16.18
C PRO A 136 -22.62 -20.72 -17.11
N ARG A 137 -21.35 -21.16 -17.15
CA ARG A 137 -20.35 -21.28 -18.26
C ARG A 137 -20.67 -20.57 -19.60
N THR A 138 -19.69 -19.93 -20.25
CA THR A 138 -18.80 -20.61 -21.24
C THR A 138 -17.63 -19.70 -21.71
N PRO A 139 -16.55 -20.29 -22.29
CA PRO A 139 -15.35 -19.59 -22.75
C PRO A 139 -15.43 -19.20 -24.23
N THR A 140 -14.74 -18.13 -24.64
CA THR A 140 -14.56 -17.84 -26.08
C THR A 140 -13.13 -17.37 -26.36
N LYS A 141 -12.37 -18.23 -27.05
CA LYS A 141 -11.18 -17.87 -27.85
C LYS A 141 -11.65 -17.21 -29.14
N THR A 142 -10.83 -16.33 -29.73
CA THR A 142 -10.43 -16.30 -31.15
C THR A 142 -10.13 -14.87 -31.59
N VAL A 143 -8.88 -14.59 -31.97
CA VAL A 143 -8.55 -14.09 -33.30
C VAL A 143 -7.11 -14.49 -33.62
N GLY A 144 -6.95 -15.27 -34.68
CA GLY A 144 -5.70 -15.43 -35.39
C GLY A 144 -5.96 -15.12 -36.86
N LEU A 145 -4.99 -14.51 -37.54
CA LEU A 145 -4.82 -14.63 -38.99
C LEU A 145 -3.37 -14.30 -39.44
N THR A 146 -2.55 -15.36 -39.47
CA THR A 146 -1.80 -15.92 -40.63
C THR A 146 -1.22 -14.98 -41.70
N ILE A 147 0.12 -14.74 -41.77
CA ILE A 147 1.23 -15.34 -42.58
C ILE A 147 1.51 -14.71 -43.99
N THR A 148 2.71 -14.06 -44.09
CA THR A 148 3.83 -13.98 -45.11
C THR A 148 3.58 -14.13 -46.65
N PRO A 149 4.56 -14.03 -47.60
CA PRO A 149 6.02 -13.69 -47.58
C PRO A 149 6.53 -12.77 -48.74
N ARG A 150 7.87 -12.53 -48.81
CA ARG A 150 8.76 -12.76 -50.00
C ARG A 150 9.74 -11.62 -50.39
N SER A 151 11.03 -11.96 -50.29
CA SER A 151 12.22 -11.65 -51.13
C SER A 151 12.64 -10.22 -51.51
N GLY A 152 13.94 -9.96 -51.31
CA GLY A 152 14.72 -8.94 -52.01
C GLY A 152 16.21 -9.02 -51.61
N ASP A 153 17.00 -9.64 -52.48
CA ASP A 153 18.46 -9.84 -52.43
C ASP A 153 19.28 -8.58 -52.82
N CYS A 154 20.61 -8.71 -52.87
CA CYS A 154 21.69 -7.79 -53.33
C CYS A 154 22.37 -6.88 -52.27
N VAL A 155 23.61 -7.14 -51.82
CA VAL A 155 24.96 -7.16 -52.46
C VAL A 155 25.77 -5.89 -52.14
N GLN A 156 26.91 -6.12 -51.47
CA GLN A 156 28.24 -5.48 -51.52
C GLN A 156 28.38 -3.94 -51.48
N ASP A 157 29.19 -3.41 -50.55
CA ASP A 157 30.54 -2.93 -50.89
C ASP A 157 31.42 -2.75 -49.63
N SER A 158 32.68 -3.17 -49.76
CA SER A 158 33.84 -2.89 -48.88
C SER A 158 34.37 -1.46 -49.21
N PRO A 159 35.58 -0.98 -48.80
CA PRO A 159 36.49 -1.29 -47.70
C PRO A 159 37.12 -0.01 -47.02
N LEU A 160 38.11 -0.29 -46.14
CA LEU A 160 39.22 0.55 -45.60
C LEU A 160 38.87 1.62 -44.55
N LEU A 161 39.56 1.73 -43.42
CA LEU A 161 40.98 1.50 -43.11
C LEU A 161 41.16 0.90 -41.70
#